data_AF-A0ABD3P3G4-F1
#
_entry.id   AF-A0ABD3P3G4-F1
#
_cell.length_a   1.000
_cell.length_b   1.000
_cell.length_c   1.000
_cell.angle_alpha   90.00
_cell.angle_beta   90.00
_cell.angle_gamma   90.00
#
_symmetry.space_group_name_H-M   'P 1'
#
loop_
_entity.id
_entity.type
_entity.pdbx_description
1 polymer ?
#
loop_
_entity_poly.entity_id
_entity_poly.type
_entity_poly.pdbx_seq_one_letter_code
_entity_poly.pdbx_strand_id
1 'polypeptide(L)'
;MIFRSGNPILTACLLLPAASAQSNPKGKRNLPQNYSSNLRLANEILDELFLTSHNSKADAKKPNEIKTDPSKPKPDLQTGQTAQQALAAENSNPDPNLNYDGADLVEWINSNGGYIHPNARIGLDATGKYRGVFVKSLGEEGGTEGGIQEDEIICRIPCHHTFVSLSMPYLNHIFSLTLQELYNQFLLGDKSFYAPYVNYLMNQPRGRIISEWSEKGKKLLYSMLDKEWDEEDNTWIGGLPPKFVKSYEEVWLDWCKGEDTPLAKAAFYQFTSRDEDTLMVPFYDMCNHSNDPEKLNTINSKPRRPGKPFVLRATRDIKPGEQIYISYTRCNRCWHDEKYQDCTTWSHYSSSDMFDIFGFVEDFPQTWAFEIDTDDPNDEWDEVVFCLEHDEDSGTLLVTFGDNYSENPSEWIPTDGGLEFLHSQLARLNQFEKDFKDDKKLMEAIPKYEWEMSWRYHEALMTAISAAIVAADIGAPQATEPVKQEQPVKDSADDDDEEDSSDDDDEDDEDNLVPRLSPGSDEL
;
A
#
# COMPACT_ATOMS: atom_id res chain seq x y z
N MET A 1 -27.63 37.16 0.14
CA MET A 1 -27.45 36.62 1.51
C MET A 1 -25.97 36.44 1.71
N ILE A 2 -25.43 37.11 2.73
CA ILE A 2 -24.00 37.06 3.08
C ILE A 2 -23.85 35.88 4.04
N PHE A 3 -23.22 34.79 3.60
CA PHE A 3 -22.71 33.79 4.53
C PHE A 3 -21.20 33.97 4.65
N ARG A 4 -20.79 34.22 5.89
CA ARG A 4 -19.42 34.42 6.34
C ARG A 4 -18.70 33.07 6.42
N SER A 5 -17.48 33.04 5.87
CA SER A 5 -16.25 32.44 6.41
C SER A 5 -16.43 31.59 7.67
N GLY A 6 -16.03 30.32 7.72
CA GLY A 6 -14.68 29.84 7.44
C GLY A 6 -14.00 29.58 8.80
N ASN A 7 -14.12 28.34 9.29
CA ASN A 7 -13.32 27.83 10.41
C ASN A 7 -12.13 27.07 9.79
N PRO A 8 -10.88 27.47 10.03
CA PRO A 8 -9.75 26.61 9.70
C PRO A 8 -9.68 25.49 10.75
N ILE A 9 -9.63 24.26 10.29
CA ILE A 9 -9.14 23.13 11.10
C ILE A 9 -7.63 23.38 11.27
N LEU A 10 -7.21 23.53 12.51
CA LEU A 10 -5.81 23.70 12.89
C LEU A 10 -5.19 22.30 12.91
N THR A 11 -4.42 21.96 11.89
CA THR A 11 -3.49 20.82 11.94
C THR A 11 -2.44 21.13 13.00
N ALA A 12 -2.54 20.47 14.14
CA ALA A 12 -1.58 20.58 15.22
C ALA A 12 -0.32 19.81 14.86
N CYS A 13 0.63 20.46 14.17
CA CYS A 13 2.03 20.07 14.32
C CYS A 13 2.42 20.29 15.78
N LEU A 14 2.85 19.23 16.47
CA LEU A 14 3.40 19.27 17.82
C LEU A 14 4.68 20.11 17.85
N LEU A 15 4.54 21.42 18.03
CA LEU A 15 5.50 22.27 18.72
C LEU A 15 4.79 22.81 19.98
N LEU A 16 4.87 22.07 21.08
CA LEU A 16 4.18 22.38 22.34
C LEU A 16 4.74 23.65 23.02
N PRO A 17 3.89 24.63 23.36
CA PRO A 17 4.01 25.39 24.60
C PRO A 17 3.17 24.73 25.71
N ALA A 18 3.70 24.74 26.93
CA ALA A 18 3.09 24.11 28.10
C ALA A 18 1.70 24.68 28.45
N ALA A 19 0.65 23.86 28.32
CA ALA A 19 -0.62 24.04 29.02
C ALA A 19 -1.20 22.66 29.39
N SER A 20 -1.47 22.48 30.68
CA SER A 20 -1.93 21.24 31.32
C SER A 20 -3.44 21.07 31.18
N ALA A 21 -3.87 20.01 30.50
CA ALA A 21 -5.20 19.43 30.65
C ALA A 21 -5.09 18.23 31.62
N GLN A 22 -6.01 18.15 32.59
CA GLN A 22 -6.05 17.09 33.59
C GLN A 22 -6.82 15.88 33.03
N SER A 23 -6.11 14.77 32.82
CA SER A 23 -6.69 13.43 32.67
C SER A 23 -6.28 12.55 33.87
N ASN A 24 -7.14 11.57 34.17
CA ASN A 24 -7.11 10.74 35.37
C ASN A 24 -5.98 9.68 35.28
N PRO A 25 -5.09 9.52 36.29
CA PRO A 25 -3.96 8.61 36.18
C PRO A 25 -4.40 7.16 36.45
N LYS A 26 -4.64 6.38 35.38
CA LYS A 26 -4.67 4.92 35.48
C LYS A 26 -3.24 4.40 35.59
N GLY A 27 -2.93 3.70 36.69
CA GLY A 27 -1.93 2.62 36.85
C GLY A 27 -0.47 2.83 36.36
N LYS A 28 0.51 2.41 37.16
CA LYS A 28 1.87 2.15 36.61
C LYS A 28 1.76 1.00 35.62
N ARG A 29 2.10 1.22 34.35
CA ARG A 29 2.24 0.15 33.34
C ARG A 29 3.25 -0.88 33.81
N ASN A 30 2.88 -2.16 33.78
CA ASN A 30 3.80 -3.26 34.08
C ASN A 30 4.58 -3.57 32.81
N LEU A 31 5.71 -2.89 32.61
CA LEU A 31 6.52 -3.09 31.41
C LEU A 31 7.25 -4.45 31.43
N PRO A 32 7.40 -5.13 30.28
CA PRO A 32 8.17 -6.36 30.16
C PRO A 32 9.63 -6.22 30.61
N GLN A 33 10.24 -7.32 31.07
CA GLN A 33 11.65 -7.30 31.55
C GLN A 33 12.67 -6.87 30.47
N ASN A 34 12.33 -7.04 29.19
CA ASN A 34 13.17 -6.70 28.04
C ASN A 34 12.83 -5.34 27.39
N TYR A 35 11.90 -4.56 27.98
CA TYR A 35 11.45 -3.28 27.42
C TYR A 35 12.60 -2.33 27.10
N SER A 36 13.47 -2.05 28.08
CA SER A 36 14.58 -1.11 27.90
C SER A 36 15.60 -1.55 26.85
N SER A 37 15.83 -2.85 26.68
CA SER A 37 16.74 -3.34 25.64
C SER A 37 16.14 -3.22 24.25
N ASN A 38 14.83 -3.48 24.11
CA ASN A 38 14.16 -3.42 22.81
C ASN A 38 13.88 -1.97 22.39
N LEU A 39 13.56 -1.08 23.33
CA LEU A 39 13.48 0.37 23.07
C LEU A 39 14.84 0.91 22.62
N ARG A 40 15.95 0.46 23.23
CA ARG A 40 17.29 0.82 22.76
C ARG A 40 17.54 0.31 21.34
N LEU A 41 17.18 -0.93 21.04
CA LEU A 41 17.30 -1.49 19.69
C LEU A 41 16.49 -0.68 18.66
N ALA A 42 15.26 -0.29 19.00
CA ALA A 42 14.42 0.55 18.14
C ALA A 42 15.11 1.88 17.81
N ASN A 43 15.65 2.57 18.82
CA ASN A 43 16.40 3.80 18.61
C ASN A 43 17.67 3.58 17.77
N GLU A 44 18.42 2.50 18.01
CA GLU A 44 19.63 2.16 17.24
C GLU A 44 19.32 1.96 15.74
N ILE A 45 18.22 1.26 15.43
CA ILE A 45 17.75 1.04 14.04
C ILE A 45 17.40 2.38 13.37
N LEU A 46 16.64 3.24 14.07
CA LEU A 46 16.26 4.55 13.55
C LEU A 46 17.49 5.44 13.32
N ASP A 47 18.42 5.48 14.28
CA ASP A 47 19.66 6.24 14.16
C ASP A 47 20.50 5.79 12.95
N GLU A 48 20.60 4.48 12.68
CA GLU A 48 21.33 3.93 11.53
C GLU A 48 20.70 4.37 10.19
N LEU A 49 19.37 4.35 10.09
CA LEU A 49 18.64 4.81 8.91
C LEU A 49 18.91 6.30 8.62
N PHE A 50 18.92 7.14 9.65
CA PHE A 50 19.20 8.58 9.45
C PHE A 50 20.66 8.85 9.09
N LEU A 51 21.60 8.08 9.64
CA LEU A 51 23.02 8.22 9.28
C LEU A 51 23.28 7.82 7.82
N THR A 52 22.59 6.79 7.30
CA THR A 52 22.74 6.37 5.91
C THR A 52 22.07 7.34 4.92
N SER A 53 20.91 7.90 5.28
CA SER A 53 20.19 8.87 4.44
C SER A 53 21.00 10.17 4.21
N HIS A 54 21.68 10.68 5.25
CA HIS A 54 22.52 11.87 5.13
C HIS A 54 23.76 11.65 4.25
N ASN A 55 24.35 10.46 4.29
CA ASN A 55 25.52 10.13 3.46
C ASN A 55 25.13 9.97 1.99
N SER A 56 23.97 9.38 1.68
CA SER A 56 23.51 9.22 0.29
C SER A 56 23.19 10.57 -0.39
N LYS A 57 22.65 11.56 0.32
CA LYS A 57 22.44 12.92 -0.21
C LYS A 57 23.76 13.67 -0.48
N ALA A 58 24.84 13.38 0.26
CA ALA A 58 26.14 14.02 0.07
C ALA A 58 26.86 13.53 -1.21
N ASP A 59 26.66 12.26 -1.58
CA ASP A 59 27.35 11.62 -2.70
C ASP A 59 26.62 11.73 -4.05
N ALA A 60 25.37 12.21 -4.08
CA ALA A 60 24.60 12.41 -5.31
C ALA A 60 25.13 13.55 -6.24
N LYS A 61 26.28 14.18 -5.92
CA LYS A 61 26.93 15.17 -6.79
C LYS A 61 27.85 14.52 -7.84
N LYS A 62 27.26 14.35 -9.03
CA LYS A 62 27.79 14.06 -10.39
C LYS A 62 27.64 12.61 -10.85
N PRO A 63 26.76 12.33 -11.83
CA PRO A 63 26.79 11.06 -12.54
C PRO A 63 28.06 10.95 -13.39
N ASN A 64 28.88 9.93 -13.11
CA ASN A 64 29.99 9.55 -13.98
C ASN A 64 29.44 8.86 -15.24
N GLU A 65 29.82 9.36 -16.41
CA GLU A 65 29.55 8.73 -17.71
C GLU A 65 30.16 7.30 -17.76
N ILE A 66 29.30 6.29 -17.79
CA ILE A 66 29.71 4.90 -18.01
C ILE A 66 29.84 4.66 -19.52
N LYS A 67 31.06 4.42 -20.00
CA LYS A 67 31.34 3.97 -21.37
C LYS A 67 31.18 2.46 -21.45
N THR A 68 30.22 1.97 -22.23
CA THR A 68 30.02 0.54 -22.52
C THR A 68 30.85 0.10 -23.74
N ASP A 69 31.57 -1.02 -23.61
CA ASP A 69 32.43 -1.64 -24.63
C ASP A 69 31.66 -2.74 -25.41
N PRO A 70 31.50 -2.63 -26.75
CA PRO A 70 30.59 -3.48 -27.52
C PRO A 70 31.15 -4.83 -28.04
N SER A 71 32.29 -5.34 -27.55
CA SER A 71 32.90 -6.55 -28.15
C SER A 71 32.85 -7.82 -27.29
N LYS A 72 31.72 -8.56 -27.28
CA LYS A 72 31.71 -10.01 -26.93
C LYS A 72 30.68 -10.81 -27.76
N PRO A 73 31.05 -11.96 -28.34
CA PRO A 73 30.16 -12.81 -29.13
C PRO A 73 29.32 -13.77 -28.26
N LYS A 74 28.09 -14.03 -28.71
CA LYS A 74 27.11 -14.94 -28.08
C LYS A 74 27.41 -16.42 -28.37
N PRO A 75 27.17 -17.35 -27.43
CA PRO A 75 27.24 -18.79 -27.67
C PRO A 75 25.89 -19.38 -28.13
N ASP A 76 25.97 -20.43 -28.96
CA ASP A 76 24.85 -21.20 -29.51
C ASP A 76 24.13 -22.05 -28.45
N LEU A 77 22.80 -22.10 -28.54
CA LEU A 77 21.89 -22.80 -27.63
C LEU A 77 21.41 -24.13 -28.24
N GLN A 78 21.66 -25.25 -27.55
CA GLN A 78 21.07 -26.56 -27.85
C GLN A 78 19.78 -26.80 -27.05
N THR A 79 18.82 -27.48 -27.68
CA THR A 79 17.42 -27.63 -27.27
C THR A 79 17.18 -28.83 -26.36
N GLY A 80 16.40 -28.60 -25.30
CA GLY A 80 15.79 -29.64 -24.45
C GLY A 80 15.65 -29.21 -22.99
N GLN A 81 14.67 -28.35 -22.67
CA GLN A 81 14.37 -27.91 -21.30
C GLN A 81 12.89 -28.13 -20.95
N THR A 82 12.64 -28.57 -19.72
CA THR A 82 11.31 -28.79 -19.14
C THR A 82 10.64 -27.46 -18.76
N ALA A 83 9.32 -27.43 -18.57
CA ALA A 83 8.55 -26.22 -18.27
C ALA A 83 9.01 -25.44 -17.02
N GLN A 84 9.65 -26.10 -16.05
CA GLN A 84 10.28 -25.44 -14.89
C GLN A 84 11.66 -24.84 -15.19
N GLN A 85 12.39 -25.36 -16.19
CA GLN A 85 13.65 -24.77 -16.66
C GLN A 85 13.42 -23.58 -17.60
N ALA A 86 12.27 -23.50 -18.26
CA ALA A 86 11.87 -22.33 -19.05
C ALA A 86 11.66 -21.09 -18.17
N LEU A 87 11.06 -21.24 -16.99
CA LEU A 87 10.85 -20.13 -16.04
C LEU A 87 12.16 -19.63 -15.40
N ALA A 88 13.15 -20.52 -15.19
CA ALA A 88 14.46 -20.12 -14.68
C ALA A 88 15.36 -19.49 -15.75
N ALA A 89 15.18 -19.85 -17.03
CA ALA A 89 15.93 -19.28 -18.16
C ALA A 89 15.45 -17.86 -18.55
N GLU A 90 14.23 -17.46 -18.15
CA GLU A 90 13.68 -16.11 -18.38
C GLU A 90 14.48 -14.99 -17.70
N ASN A 91 15.24 -15.28 -16.63
CA ASN A 91 16.04 -14.26 -15.93
C ASN A 91 17.24 -13.71 -16.72
N SER A 92 17.50 -14.20 -17.94
CA SER A 92 18.56 -13.69 -18.82
C SER A 92 18.06 -13.09 -20.13
N ASN A 93 16.77 -13.25 -20.44
CA ASN A 93 16.19 -12.55 -21.59
C ASN A 93 15.86 -11.13 -21.15
N PRO A 94 16.30 -10.11 -21.91
CA PRO A 94 15.87 -8.75 -21.64
C PRO A 94 14.34 -8.73 -21.67
N ASP A 95 13.73 -8.18 -20.62
CA ASP A 95 12.28 -8.00 -20.51
C ASP A 95 11.75 -7.50 -21.87
N PRO A 96 10.89 -8.28 -22.55
CA PRO A 96 10.44 -7.95 -23.91
C PRO A 96 9.71 -6.60 -23.93
N ASN A 97 9.15 -6.19 -22.79
CA ASN A 97 8.53 -4.91 -22.61
C ASN A 97 9.50 -3.77 -22.34
N LEU A 98 10.82 -3.96 -22.20
CA LEU A 98 11.76 -2.83 -22.03
C LEU A 98 11.65 -1.81 -23.16
N ASN A 99 11.36 -2.25 -24.39
CA ASN A 99 11.28 -1.39 -25.56
C ASN A 99 9.85 -0.94 -25.93
N TYR A 100 8.83 -1.33 -25.16
CA TYR A 100 7.47 -0.88 -25.43
C TYR A 100 7.36 0.64 -25.20
N ASP A 101 6.77 1.40 -26.11
CA ASP A 101 6.60 2.86 -25.98
C ASP A 101 5.13 3.28 -25.85
N GLY A 102 4.21 2.32 -25.91
CA GLY A 102 2.77 2.56 -25.76
C GLY A 102 2.12 3.32 -26.92
N ALA A 103 2.83 3.55 -28.03
CA ALA A 103 2.31 4.35 -29.13
C ALA A 103 1.03 3.73 -29.74
N ASP A 104 1.02 2.40 -29.90
CA ASP A 104 -0.12 1.63 -30.40
C ASP A 104 -1.34 1.70 -29.47
N LEU A 105 -1.12 1.65 -28.16
CA LEU A 105 -2.17 1.77 -27.15
C LEU A 105 -2.75 3.19 -27.14
N VAL A 106 -1.90 4.22 -27.15
CA VAL A 106 -2.34 5.61 -27.18
C VAL A 106 -3.14 5.91 -28.45
N GLU A 107 -2.69 5.41 -29.60
CA GLU A 107 -3.41 5.51 -30.87
C GLU A 107 -4.78 4.81 -30.80
N TRP A 108 -4.84 3.59 -30.25
CA TRP A 108 -6.08 2.84 -30.06
C TRP A 108 -7.06 3.57 -29.14
N ILE A 109 -6.62 4.09 -27.99
CA ILE A 109 -7.48 4.84 -27.05
C ILE A 109 -8.07 6.06 -27.76
N ASN A 110 -7.24 6.87 -28.41
CA ASN A 110 -7.67 8.11 -29.08
C ASN A 110 -8.60 7.82 -30.26
N SER A 111 -8.33 6.76 -31.04
CA SER A 111 -9.14 6.38 -32.21
C SER A 111 -10.51 5.82 -31.83
N ASN A 112 -10.68 5.34 -30.59
CA ASN A 112 -11.94 4.81 -30.09
C ASN A 112 -12.65 5.78 -29.11
N GLY A 113 -12.40 7.08 -29.21
CA GLY A 113 -13.13 8.11 -28.47
C GLY A 113 -12.66 8.33 -27.02
N GLY A 114 -11.57 7.66 -26.62
CA GLY A 114 -10.80 8.06 -25.46
C GLY A 114 -9.94 9.29 -25.73
N TYR A 115 -9.19 9.70 -24.72
CA TYR A 115 -8.27 10.81 -24.82
C TYR A 115 -7.05 10.54 -23.94
N ILE A 116 -5.87 10.65 -24.54
CA ILE A 116 -4.59 10.75 -23.84
C ILE A 116 -3.98 12.11 -24.14
N HIS A 117 -3.53 12.81 -23.11
CA HIS A 117 -2.92 14.13 -23.25
C HIS A 117 -1.72 14.07 -24.22
N PRO A 118 -1.60 14.99 -25.19
CA PRO A 118 -0.55 14.94 -26.22
C PRO A 118 0.87 15.03 -25.65
N ASN A 119 1.01 15.60 -24.43
CA ASN A 119 2.29 15.69 -23.72
C ASN A 119 2.57 14.47 -22.85
N ALA A 120 1.67 13.50 -22.72
CA ALA A 120 1.95 12.28 -21.97
C ALA A 120 2.55 11.20 -22.89
N ARG A 121 3.44 10.37 -22.35
CA ARG A 121 4.01 9.21 -23.03
C ARG A 121 4.24 8.06 -22.06
N ILE A 122 4.15 6.85 -22.56
CA ILE A 122 4.63 5.65 -21.87
C ILE A 122 6.11 5.48 -22.22
N GLY A 123 6.95 5.12 -21.27
CA GLY A 123 8.35 4.88 -21.57
C GLY A 123 9.17 4.50 -20.36
N LEU A 124 10.48 4.54 -20.53
CA LEU A 124 11.44 4.38 -19.45
C LEU A 124 11.80 5.75 -18.85
N ASP A 125 12.15 5.73 -17.57
CA ASP A 125 12.80 6.83 -16.88
C ASP A 125 14.19 7.13 -17.47
N ALA A 126 14.81 8.22 -17.03
CA ALA A 126 16.13 8.63 -17.52
C ALA A 126 17.23 7.57 -17.25
N THR A 127 17.03 6.66 -16.29
CA THR A 127 17.97 5.57 -16.00
C THR A 127 17.78 4.35 -16.91
N GLY A 128 16.66 4.28 -17.65
CA GLY A 128 16.32 3.15 -18.51
C GLY A 128 15.90 1.90 -17.73
N LYS A 129 15.55 2.03 -16.44
CA LYS A 129 15.26 0.89 -15.56
C LYS A 129 13.78 0.78 -15.23
N TYR A 130 13.10 1.91 -15.06
CA TYR A 130 11.74 1.95 -14.59
C TYR A 130 10.82 2.42 -15.70
N ARG A 131 9.82 1.59 -15.99
CA ARG A 131 8.74 1.94 -16.89
C ARG A 131 7.69 2.74 -16.14
N GLY A 132 7.14 3.75 -16.79
CA GLY A 132 6.05 4.56 -16.24
C GLY A 132 5.42 5.44 -17.32
N VAL A 133 4.61 6.39 -16.87
CA VAL A 133 4.05 7.45 -17.71
C VAL A 133 4.76 8.75 -17.40
N PHE A 134 5.18 9.48 -18.42
CA PHE A 134 5.98 10.70 -18.28
C PHE A 134 5.38 11.82 -19.11
N VAL A 135 5.61 13.05 -18.67
CA VAL A 135 5.45 14.22 -19.53
C VAL A 135 6.61 14.27 -20.50
N LYS A 136 6.31 14.43 -21.78
CA LYS A 136 7.30 14.51 -22.86
C LYS A 136 8.27 15.66 -22.61
N SER A 137 9.55 15.38 -22.84
CA SER A 137 10.62 16.37 -22.67
C SER A 137 10.62 17.41 -23.80
N LEU A 138 11.26 18.56 -23.54
CA LEU A 138 11.54 19.56 -24.58
C LEU A 138 12.39 18.93 -25.70
N GLY A 139 11.80 18.77 -26.88
CA GLY A 139 12.45 18.16 -28.05
C GLY A 139 11.88 16.80 -28.46
N GLU A 140 11.06 16.17 -27.62
CA GLU A 140 10.25 15.01 -28.03
C GLU A 140 9.02 15.49 -28.81
N GLU A 141 8.52 14.66 -29.74
CA GLU A 141 7.37 15.02 -30.58
C GLU A 141 6.10 15.25 -29.73
N GLY A 142 5.60 16.49 -29.76
CA GLY A 142 4.44 16.93 -28.98
C GLY A 142 4.79 17.43 -27.57
N GLY A 143 6.05 17.41 -27.14
CA GLY A 143 6.45 18.03 -25.86
C GLY A 143 6.31 19.56 -25.92
N THR A 144 5.81 20.17 -24.84
CA THR A 144 5.66 21.63 -24.71
C THR A 144 6.40 22.16 -23.50
N GLU A 145 6.76 23.46 -23.50
CA GLU A 145 7.45 24.09 -22.37
C GLU A 145 6.61 24.13 -21.09
N GLY A 146 5.27 24.19 -21.23
CA GLY A 146 4.34 24.19 -20.09
C GLY A 146 4.11 22.81 -19.47
N GLY A 147 4.53 21.71 -20.10
CA GLY A 147 4.22 20.37 -19.60
C GLY A 147 2.71 20.11 -19.58
N ILE A 148 2.17 19.60 -18.47
CA ILE A 148 0.73 19.44 -18.24
C ILE A 148 0.34 20.39 -17.09
N GLN A 149 -0.66 21.23 -17.29
CA GLN A 149 -1.08 22.21 -16.28
C GLN A 149 -2.01 21.59 -15.23
N GLU A 150 -2.10 22.19 -14.05
CA GLU A 150 -3.08 21.82 -13.02
C GLU A 150 -4.51 21.71 -13.61
N ASP A 151 -5.27 20.72 -13.14
CA ASP A 151 -6.64 20.37 -13.55
C ASP A 151 -6.83 19.90 -15.00
N GLU A 152 -5.78 19.92 -15.84
CA GLU A 152 -5.84 19.34 -17.19
C GLU A 152 -6.10 17.84 -17.13
N ILE A 153 -6.87 17.36 -18.10
CA ILE A 153 -7.12 15.92 -18.26
C ILE A 153 -5.84 15.28 -18.79
N ILE A 154 -5.32 14.30 -18.07
CA ILE A 154 -4.19 13.47 -18.52
C ILE A 154 -4.72 12.32 -19.36
N CYS A 155 -5.74 11.62 -18.87
CA CYS A 155 -6.44 10.60 -19.65
C CYS A 155 -7.95 10.60 -19.38
N ARG A 156 -8.72 10.21 -20.39
CA ARG A 156 -10.15 9.94 -20.29
C ARG A 156 -10.46 8.66 -21.05
N ILE A 157 -10.78 7.60 -20.31
CA ILE A 157 -11.03 6.27 -20.86
C ILE A 157 -12.54 6.00 -20.87
N PRO A 158 -13.17 5.81 -22.04
CA PRO A 158 -14.59 5.50 -22.10
C PRO A 158 -14.87 4.19 -21.37
N CYS A 159 -16.01 4.11 -20.69
CA CYS A 159 -16.35 2.94 -19.86
C CYS A 159 -16.39 1.59 -20.61
N HIS A 160 -16.61 1.57 -21.92
CA HIS A 160 -16.55 0.33 -22.71
C HIS A 160 -15.11 -0.08 -23.12
N HIS A 161 -14.10 0.71 -22.73
CA HIS A 161 -12.68 0.39 -22.88
C HIS A 161 -12.03 -0.10 -21.59
N THR A 162 -12.73 -0.01 -20.46
CA THR A 162 -12.31 -0.59 -19.18
C THR A 162 -12.83 -2.03 -19.11
N PHE A 163 -12.03 -2.99 -18.63
CA PHE A 163 -12.56 -4.33 -18.36
C PHE A 163 -13.40 -4.26 -17.09
N VAL A 164 -14.73 -4.23 -17.25
CA VAL A 164 -15.65 -4.18 -16.11
C VAL A 164 -16.99 -4.79 -16.47
N SER A 165 -17.53 -5.59 -15.56
CA SER A 165 -18.98 -5.86 -15.50
C SER A 165 -19.67 -4.80 -14.63
N LEU A 166 -19.93 -3.60 -15.16
CA LEU A 166 -20.61 -2.52 -14.40
C LEU A 166 -22.10 -2.79 -14.10
N SER A 167 -22.63 -3.93 -14.55
CA SER A 167 -23.91 -4.44 -14.11
C SER A 167 -23.65 -5.49 -13.04
N MET A 168 -23.84 -5.16 -11.76
CA MET A 168 -24.40 -6.05 -10.70
C MET A 168 -24.21 -5.39 -9.32
N PRO A 169 -25.13 -5.56 -8.37
CA PRO A 169 -25.00 -5.07 -6.99
C PRO A 169 -24.19 -5.99 -6.05
N TYR A 170 -23.57 -7.07 -6.55
CA TYR A 170 -22.85 -8.05 -5.73
C TYR A 170 -21.36 -8.10 -6.07
N LEU A 171 -20.51 -7.59 -5.16
CA LEU A 171 -19.06 -7.42 -5.34
C LEU A 171 -18.33 -8.72 -5.71
N ASN A 172 -18.64 -9.83 -5.02
CA ASN A 172 -17.95 -11.11 -5.25
C ASN A 172 -18.14 -11.64 -6.68
N HIS A 173 -19.30 -11.39 -7.30
CA HIS A 173 -19.54 -11.80 -8.68
C HIS A 173 -18.83 -10.91 -9.70
N ILE A 174 -18.60 -9.62 -9.39
CA ILE A 174 -17.95 -8.67 -10.30
C ILE A 174 -16.49 -9.05 -10.52
N PHE A 175 -15.79 -9.46 -9.46
CA PHE A 175 -14.40 -9.90 -9.54
C PHE A 175 -14.27 -11.08 -10.51
N SER A 176 -15.03 -12.16 -10.30
CA SER A 176 -14.97 -13.35 -11.15
C SER A 176 -15.29 -13.06 -12.61
N LEU A 177 -16.32 -12.24 -12.87
CA LEU A 177 -16.72 -11.88 -14.23
C LEU A 177 -15.64 -11.08 -14.95
N THR A 178 -15.04 -10.10 -14.26
CA THR A 178 -14.01 -9.24 -14.86
C THR A 178 -12.74 -10.03 -15.13
N LEU A 179 -12.36 -10.92 -14.21
CA LEU A 179 -11.23 -11.80 -14.39
C LEU A 179 -11.45 -12.82 -15.52
N GLN A 180 -12.64 -13.44 -15.60
CA GLN A 180 -13.00 -14.32 -16.72
C GLN A 180 -12.96 -13.57 -18.04
N GLU A 181 -13.42 -12.32 -18.06
CA GLU A 181 -13.34 -11.47 -19.26
C GLU A 181 -11.89 -11.21 -19.65
N LEU A 182 -11.02 -10.80 -18.72
CA LEU A 182 -9.59 -10.61 -19.02
C LEU A 182 -8.95 -11.89 -19.58
N TYR A 183 -9.25 -13.04 -18.97
CA TYR A 183 -8.79 -14.34 -19.44
C TYR A 183 -9.26 -14.65 -20.88
N ASN A 184 -10.54 -14.40 -21.19
CA ASN A 184 -11.06 -14.55 -22.55
C ASN A 184 -10.34 -13.63 -23.55
N GLN A 185 -10.01 -12.42 -23.14
CA GLN A 185 -9.28 -11.47 -23.99
C GLN A 185 -7.83 -11.91 -24.21
N PHE A 186 -7.19 -12.52 -23.21
CA PHE A 186 -5.88 -13.16 -23.36
C PHE A 186 -5.91 -14.32 -24.36
N LEU A 187 -6.97 -15.14 -24.36
CA LEU A 187 -7.16 -16.21 -25.35
C LEU A 187 -7.29 -15.66 -26.78
N LEU A 188 -7.86 -14.47 -26.94
CA LEU A 188 -7.99 -13.81 -28.24
C LEU A 188 -6.67 -13.18 -28.72
N GLY A 189 -5.83 -12.68 -27.81
CA GLY A 189 -4.55 -12.03 -28.12
C GLY A 189 -4.74 -10.90 -29.15
N ASP A 190 -4.05 -10.97 -30.28
CA ASP A 190 -4.16 -10.00 -31.39
C ASP A 190 -5.56 -9.86 -31.99
N LYS A 191 -6.47 -10.82 -31.76
CA LYS A 191 -7.87 -10.74 -32.20
C LYS A 191 -8.77 -10.01 -31.21
N SER A 192 -8.27 -9.70 -30.02
CA SER A 192 -9.01 -8.93 -29.02
C SER A 192 -9.28 -7.53 -29.55
N PHE A 193 -10.46 -6.97 -29.22
CA PHE A 193 -10.72 -5.54 -29.41
C PHE A 193 -9.72 -4.68 -28.63
N TYR A 194 -9.20 -5.22 -27.52
CA TYR A 194 -8.24 -4.62 -26.62
C TYR A 194 -6.79 -5.06 -26.92
N ALA A 195 -6.51 -5.58 -28.12
CA ALA A 195 -5.24 -6.20 -28.46
C ALA A 195 -3.99 -5.40 -28.03
N PRO A 196 -3.88 -4.06 -28.25
CA PRO A 196 -2.72 -3.30 -27.78
C PRO A 196 -2.50 -3.41 -26.26
N TYR A 197 -3.58 -3.32 -25.47
CA TYR A 197 -3.52 -3.42 -24.02
C TYR A 197 -3.29 -4.86 -23.55
N VAL A 198 -3.99 -5.83 -24.14
CA VAL A 198 -3.83 -7.27 -23.84
C VAL A 198 -2.39 -7.72 -24.12
N ASN A 199 -1.82 -7.31 -25.26
CA ASN A 199 -0.44 -7.63 -25.62
C ASN A 199 0.56 -7.00 -24.65
N TYR A 200 0.31 -5.77 -24.20
CA TYR A 200 1.10 -5.15 -23.14
C TYR A 200 1.08 -5.97 -21.84
N LEU A 201 -0.12 -6.38 -21.39
CA LEU A 201 -0.31 -7.17 -20.16
C LEU A 201 0.35 -8.55 -20.25
N MET A 202 0.18 -9.26 -21.37
CA MET A 202 0.76 -10.60 -21.58
C MET A 202 2.29 -10.60 -21.58
N ASN A 203 2.91 -9.47 -21.92
CA ASN A 203 4.36 -9.33 -21.95
C ASN A 203 4.93 -8.81 -20.61
N GLN A 204 4.10 -8.53 -19.61
CA GLN A 204 4.58 -8.10 -18.29
C GLN A 204 5.43 -9.21 -17.65
N PRO A 205 6.52 -8.85 -16.95
CA PRO A 205 7.32 -9.82 -16.23
C PRO A 205 6.51 -10.48 -15.11
N ARG A 206 6.75 -11.76 -14.91
CA ARG A 206 6.13 -12.61 -13.89
C ARG A 206 6.96 -12.64 -12.62
N GLY A 207 6.39 -13.16 -11.53
CA GLY A 207 7.13 -13.38 -10.28
C GLY A 207 7.37 -12.12 -9.47
N ARG A 208 6.62 -11.04 -9.75
CA ARG A 208 6.74 -9.79 -9.00
C ARG A 208 5.97 -9.83 -7.69
N ILE A 209 4.77 -10.39 -7.71
CA ILE A 209 3.89 -10.49 -6.53
C ILE A 209 4.15 -11.79 -5.77
N ILE A 210 3.90 -11.78 -4.46
CA ILE A 210 4.29 -12.86 -3.55
C ILE A 210 3.63 -14.18 -3.95
N SER A 211 2.37 -14.15 -4.40
CA SER A 211 1.65 -15.33 -4.87
C SER A 211 2.33 -16.03 -6.06
N GLU A 212 3.12 -15.31 -6.86
CA GLU A 212 3.91 -15.86 -7.98
C GLU A 212 5.31 -16.33 -7.58
N TRP A 213 5.78 -16.00 -6.37
CA TRP A 213 7.14 -16.33 -5.95
C TRP A 213 7.38 -17.84 -5.88
N SER A 214 8.65 -18.21 -6.02
CA SER A 214 9.11 -19.56 -5.80
C SER A 214 8.77 -20.04 -4.38
N GLU A 215 8.56 -21.35 -4.21
CA GLU A 215 8.31 -21.94 -2.89
C GLU A 215 9.39 -21.62 -1.86
N LYS A 216 10.64 -21.43 -2.30
CA LYS A 216 11.75 -21.04 -1.42
C LYS A 216 11.66 -19.58 -1.00
N GLY A 217 11.30 -18.68 -1.93
CA GLY A 217 11.06 -17.27 -1.64
C GLY A 217 9.91 -17.09 -0.66
N LYS A 218 8.76 -17.74 -0.93
CA LYS A 218 7.61 -17.78 -0.03
C LYS A 218 7.99 -18.29 1.35
N LYS A 219 8.70 -19.42 1.43
CA LYS A 219 9.13 -19.99 2.71
C LYS A 219 10.06 -19.07 3.51
N LEU A 220 11.02 -18.40 2.86
CA LEU A 220 11.87 -17.40 3.53
C LEU A 220 11.00 -16.29 4.10
N LEU A 221 10.10 -15.74 3.29
CA LEU A 221 9.22 -14.66 3.71
C LEU A 221 8.28 -15.09 4.84
N TYR A 222 7.61 -16.23 4.76
CA TYR A 222 6.69 -16.69 5.79
C TYR A 222 7.41 -16.95 7.13
N SER A 223 8.63 -17.49 7.07
CA SER A 223 9.50 -17.61 8.23
C SER A 223 9.90 -16.25 8.82
N MET A 224 10.18 -15.26 7.95
CA MET A 224 10.46 -13.88 8.37
C MET A 224 9.25 -13.25 9.06
N LEU A 225 8.04 -13.54 8.59
CA LEU A 225 6.80 -12.96 9.10
C LEU A 225 6.18 -13.73 10.26
N ASP A 226 6.83 -14.80 10.74
CA ASP A 226 6.30 -15.64 11.82
C ASP A 226 4.95 -16.28 11.49
N LYS A 227 4.74 -16.62 10.21
CA LYS A 227 3.51 -17.26 9.76
C LYS A 227 3.55 -18.75 10.06
N GLU A 228 2.43 -19.27 10.56
CA GLU A 228 2.24 -20.70 10.76
C GLU A 228 1.28 -21.25 9.71
N TRP A 229 1.52 -22.50 9.29
CA TRP A 229 0.64 -23.18 8.35
C TRP A 229 -0.49 -23.86 9.12
N ASP A 230 -1.71 -23.42 8.86
CA ASP A 230 -2.92 -24.08 9.33
C ASP A 230 -3.28 -25.25 8.40
N GLU A 231 -3.23 -26.47 8.93
CA GLU A 231 -3.58 -27.68 8.19
C GLU A 231 -5.10 -27.81 7.95
N GLU A 232 -5.95 -27.22 8.80
CA GLU A 232 -7.40 -27.32 8.70
C GLU A 232 -7.93 -26.42 7.59
N ASP A 233 -7.51 -25.15 7.60
CA ASP A 233 -7.90 -24.15 6.62
C ASP A 233 -6.98 -24.10 5.39
N ASN A 234 -5.89 -24.87 5.39
CA ASN A 234 -4.90 -24.92 4.31
C ASN A 234 -4.40 -23.51 3.94
N THR A 235 -4.09 -22.72 4.97
CA THR A 235 -3.71 -21.31 4.84
C THR A 235 -2.62 -20.93 5.85
N TRP A 236 -1.97 -19.79 5.63
CA TRP A 236 -0.99 -19.23 6.56
C TRP A 236 -1.69 -18.27 7.53
N ILE A 237 -1.54 -18.51 8.84
CA ILE A 237 -2.16 -17.72 9.90
C ILE A 237 -1.11 -17.06 10.82
N GLY A 238 -1.58 -16.11 11.63
CA GLY A 238 -0.78 -15.40 12.64
C GLY A 238 0.29 -14.46 12.06
N GLY A 239 1.23 -14.06 12.92
CA GLY A 239 2.44 -13.34 12.55
C GLY A 239 2.26 -11.88 12.10
N LEU A 240 3.34 -11.32 11.54
CA LEU A 240 3.39 -9.96 11.00
C LEU A 240 2.65 -9.84 9.66
N PRO A 241 2.17 -8.65 9.26
CA PRO A 241 1.55 -8.44 7.97
C PRO A 241 2.52 -8.70 6.78
N PRO A 242 2.03 -8.95 5.56
CA PRO A 242 0.64 -8.86 5.14
C PRO A 242 -0.24 -10.01 5.62
N LYS A 243 -1.54 -9.76 5.59
CA LYS A 243 -2.54 -10.81 5.46
C LYS A 243 -2.65 -11.13 3.99
N PHE A 244 -2.04 -12.23 3.57
CA PHE A 244 -1.98 -12.57 2.15
C PHE A 244 -3.39 -12.56 1.53
N VAL A 245 -3.53 -11.85 0.42
CA VAL A 245 -4.71 -11.88 -0.42
C VAL A 245 -4.92 -13.32 -0.89
N LYS A 246 -6.20 -13.67 -1.02
CA LYS A 246 -6.65 -14.99 -1.45
C LYS A 246 -5.90 -15.47 -2.69
N SER A 247 -5.45 -16.71 -2.61
CA SER A 247 -4.61 -17.33 -3.65
C SER A 247 -5.34 -17.48 -5.00
N TYR A 248 -4.58 -17.72 -6.06
CA TYR A 248 -5.13 -18.13 -7.35
C TYR A 248 -6.03 -19.37 -7.22
N GLU A 249 -5.61 -20.36 -6.44
CA GLU A 249 -6.37 -21.59 -6.22
C GLU A 249 -7.72 -21.31 -5.54
N GLU A 250 -7.74 -20.47 -4.51
CA GLU A 250 -8.97 -20.09 -3.81
C GLU A 250 -9.89 -19.25 -4.68
N VAL A 251 -9.38 -18.16 -5.25
CA VAL A 251 -10.22 -17.22 -5.98
C VAL A 251 -10.59 -17.75 -7.35
N TRP A 252 -9.61 -18.13 -8.18
CA TRP A 252 -9.89 -18.49 -9.56
C TRP A 252 -10.44 -19.91 -9.70
N LEU A 253 -9.79 -20.91 -9.11
CA LEU A 253 -10.21 -22.30 -9.27
C LEU A 253 -11.45 -22.62 -8.44
N ASP A 254 -11.47 -22.23 -7.17
CA ASP A 254 -12.62 -22.51 -6.32
C ASP A 254 -13.76 -21.49 -6.54
N TRP A 255 -13.54 -20.19 -6.37
CA TRP A 255 -14.67 -19.26 -6.42
C TRP A 255 -15.16 -18.98 -7.85
N CYS A 256 -14.24 -18.68 -8.78
CA CYS A 256 -14.58 -18.35 -10.16
C CYS A 256 -14.83 -19.58 -11.04
N LYS A 257 -14.56 -20.80 -10.54
CA LYS A 257 -14.64 -22.07 -11.28
C LYS A 257 -13.88 -22.02 -12.62
N GLY A 258 -12.74 -21.34 -12.63
CA GLY A 258 -11.87 -21.19 -13.79
C GLY A 258 -10.97 -22.40 -14.03
N GLU A 259 -10.26 -22.40 -15.15
CA GLU A 259 -9.36 -23.49 -15.54
C GLU A 259 -7.92 -23.29 -15.05
N ASP A 260 -7.23 -24.38 -14.69
CA ASP A 260 -5.84 -24.34 -14.26
C ASP A 260 -4.88 -24.36 -15.46
N THR A 261 -4.68 -23.19 -16.08
CA THR A 261 -3.74 -23.01 -17.19
C THR A 261 -2.71 -21.93 -16.91
N PRO A 262 -1.50 -21.99 -17.51
CA PRO A 262 -0.51 -20.91 -17.38
C PRO A 262 -1.02 -19.54 -17.85
N LEU A 263 -1.94 -19.51 -18.81
CA LEU A 263 -2.55 -18.28 -19.29
C LEU A 263 -3.57 -17.72 -18.28
N ALA A 264 -4.34 -18.59 -17.62
CA ALA A 264 -5.27 -18.19 -16.57
C ALA A 264 -4.55 -17.63 -15.34
N LYS A 265 -3.43 -18.26 -14.92
CA LYS A 265 -2.55 -17.71 -13.89
C LYS A 265 -2.02 -16.33 -14.27
N ALA A 266 -1.54 -16.17 -15.51
CA ALA A 266 -1.08 -14.87 -15.99
C ALA A 266 -2.19 -13.81 -15.96
N ALA A 267 -3.41 -14.14 -16.39
CA ALA A 267 -4.55 -13.23 -16.32
C ALA A 267 -4.91 -12.85 -14.87
N PHE A 268 -4.94 -13.82 -13.96
CA PHE A 268 -5.22 -13.60 -12.54
C PHE A 268 -4.21 -12.65 -11.89
N TYR A 269 -2.92 -12.88 -12.11
CA TYR A 269 -1.88 -12.05 -11.51
C TYR A 269 -1.79 -10.66 -12.16
N GLN A 270 -2.05 -10.54 -13.47
CA GLN A 270 -2.18 -9.22 -14.10
C GLN A 270 -3.40 -8.46 -13.60
N PHE A 271 -4.53 -9.13 -13.35
CA PHE A 271 -5.71 -8.50 -12.77
C PHE A 271 -5.40 -7.99 -11.36
N THR A 272 -4.94 -8.90 -10.49
CA THR A 272 -4.69 -8.63 -9.07
C THR A 272 -3.73 -7.46 -8.83
N SER A 273 -2.71 -7.31 -9.69
CA SER A 273 -1.67 -6.29 -9.51
C SER A 273 -1.94 -4.96 -10.25
N ARG A 274 -3.09 -4.81 -10.93
CA ARG A 274 -3.34 -3.66 -11.82
C ARG A 274 -4.77 -3.14 -11.80
N ASP A 275 -5.70 -3.87 -11.21
CA ASP A 275 -7.07 -3.38 -11.14
C ASP A 275 -7.18 -2.19 -10.18
N GLU A 276 -8.12 -1.31 -10.49
CA GLU A 276 -8.44 -0.14 -9.69
C GLU A 276 -9.89 -0.28 -9.25
N ASP A 277 -10.13 -0.76 -8.03
CA ASP A 277 -11.45 -1.15 -7.52
C ASP A 277 -12.20 -2.07 -8.50
N THR A 278 -11.56 -3.16 -8.96
CA THR A 278 -12.06 -4.11 -9.98
C THR A 278 -12.12 -3.58 -11.41
N LEU A 279 -11.61 -2.37 -11.67
CA LEU A 279 -11.55 -1.78 -13.02
C LEU A 279 -10.15 -1.92 -13.60
N MET A 280 -10.00 -2.64 -14.73
CA MET A 280 -8.77 -2.54 -15.50
C MET A 280 -8.85 -1.33 -16.43
N VAL A 281 -7.99 -0.35 -16.21
CA VAL A 281 -8.02 0.93 -16.94
C VAL A 281 -6.74 1.09 -17.76
N PRO A 282 -6.79 0.87 -19.09
CA PRO A 282 -5.63 1.04 -19.96
C PRO A 282 -5.00 2.42 -19.80
N PHE A 283 -3.68 2.51 -19.93
CA PHE A 283 -2.86 3.71 -19.74
C PHE A 283 -2.74 4.17 -18.27
N TYR A 284 -3.83 4.17 -17.50
CA TYR A 284 -3.81 4.53 -16.08
C TYR A 284 -2.94 3.57 -15.27
N ASP A 285 -3.13 2.25 -15.45
CA ASP A 285 -2.39 1.19 -14.76
C ASP A 285 -0.90 1.09 -15.14
N MET A 286 -0.43 1.98 -16.01
CA MET A 286 0.98 2.14 -16.34
C MET A 286 1.66 3.27 -15.57
N CYS A 287 0.87 4.11 -14.88
CA CYS A 287 1.40 5.14 -13.99
C CYS A 287 1.95 4.45 -12.74
N ASN A 288 3.11 4.88 -12.28
CA ASN A 288 3.68 4.34 -11.05
C ASN A 288 2.98 4.94 -9.83
N HIS A 289 2.98 4.16 -8.76
CA HIS A 289 2.51 4.58 -7.45
C HIS A 289 3.50 5.56 -6.78
N SER A 290 2.97 6.56 -6.08
CA SER A 290 3.69 7.33 -5.07
C SER A 290 2.71 7.99 -4.10
N ASN A 291 3.01 7.95 -2.81
CA ASN A 291 2.31 8.76 -1.81
C ASN A 291 3.05 10.05 -1.44
N ASP A 292 4.29 10.20 -1.93
CA ASP A 292 5.13 11.37 -1.65
C ASP A 292 4.39 12.63 -2.13
N PRO A 293 4.05 13.56 -1.22
CA PRO A 293 3.30 14.78 -1.56
C PRO A 293 3.94 15.63 -2.65
N GLU A 294 5.27 15.59 -2.76
CA GLU A 294 5.98 16.36 -3.79
C GLU A 294 5.90 15.67 -5.16
N LYS A 295 5.87 14.33 -5.20
CA LYS A 295 5.83 13.55 -6.45
C LYS A 295 4.41 13.33 -6.95
N LEU A 296 3.47 13.06 -6.07
CA LEU A 296 2.09 12.78 -6.42
C LEU A 296 1.48 13.99 -7.12
N ASN A 297 0.95 13.77 -8.32
CA ASN A 297 0.58 14.88 -9.21
C ASN A 297 -0.68 14.60 -10.02
N THR A 298 -1.46 13.61 -9.61
CA THR A 298 -2.72 13.28 -10.28
C THR A 298 -3.85 12.98 -9.31
N ILE A 299 -5.07 13.01 -9.84
CA ILE A 299 -6.28 12.49 -9.21
C ILE A 299 -7.16 11.80 -10.24
N ASN A 300 -7.73 10.64 -9.89
CA ASN A 300 -8.67 9.92 -10.71
C ASN A 300 -10.12 10.15 -10.27
N SER A 301 -11.04 10.11 -11.24
CA SER A 301 -12.48 10.05 -11.03
C SER A 301 -13.01 8.77 -11.69
N LYS A 302 -13.58 7.89 -10.87
CA LYS A 302 -14.14 6.60 -11.27
C LYS A 302 -15.61 6.76 -11.64
N PRO A 303 -16.09 6.11 -12.72
CA PRO A 303 -17.50 6.17 -13.07
C PRO A 303 -18.34 5.35 -12.09
N ARG A 304 -19.19 6.01 -11.29
CA ARG A 304 -20.16 5.35 -10.38
C ARG A 304 -21.25 4.55 -11.12
N ARG A 305 -21.44 4.81 -12.42
CA ARG A 305 -22.48 4.18 -13.24
C ARG A 305 -21.92 3.87 -14.63
N PRO A 306 -22.39 2.79 -15.28
CA PRO A 306 -22.08 2.53 -16.68
C PRO A 306 -22.27 3.76 -17.58
N GLY A 307 -21.37 3.93 -18.54
CA GLY A 307 -21.45 4.97 -19.57
C GLY A 307 -20.70 6.27 -19.26
N LYS A 308 -20.34 6.55 -18.00
CA LYS A 308 -19.39 7.64 -17.68
C LYS A 308 -17.96 7.15 -17.90
N PRO A 309 -17.04 8.01 -18.40
CA PRO A 309 -15.64 7.63 -18.56
C PRO A 309 -14.90 7.63 -17.21
N PHE A 310 -13.81 6.88 -17.14
CA PHE A 310 -12.76 7.11 -16.15
C PHE A 310 -11.96 8.34 -16.56
N VAL A 311 -11.58 9.19 -15.61
CA VAL A 311 -10.81 10.41 -15.88
C VAL A 311 -9.64 10.51 -14.91
N LEU A 312 -8.43 10.75 -15.43
CA LEU A 312 -7.26 11.14 -14.66
C LEU A 312 -6.95 12.61 -14.95
N ARG A 313 -6.77 13.43 -13.91
CA ARG A 313 -6.40 14.85 -14.00
C ARG A 313 -5.10 15.12 -13.27
N ALA A 314 -4.41 16.17 -13.68
CA ALA A 314 -3.29 16.71 -12.92
C ALA A 314 -3.78 17.46 -11.68
N THR A 315 -3.15 17.26 -10.53
CA THR A 315 -3.46 18.02 -9.28
C THR A 315 -2.54 19.23 -9.08
N ARG A 316 -1.51 19.33 -9.91
CA ARG A 316 -0.57 20.45 -10.00
C ARG A 316 0.03 20.49 -11.40
N ASP A 317 0.77 21.55 -11.71
CA ASP A 317 1.60 21.57 -12.92
C ASP A 317 2.63 20.42 -12.88
N ILE A 318 2.73 19.68 -14.00
CA ILE A 318 3.67 18.57 -14.21
C ILE A 318 4.65 18.97 -15.32
N LYS A 319 5.92 19.09 -14.96
CA LYS A 319 6.96 19.67 -15.84
C LYS A 319 7.37 18.69 -16.95
N PRO A 320 7.90 19.19 -18.09
CA PRO A 320 8.48 18.33 -19.12
C PRO A 320 9.55 17.39 -18.56
N GLY A 321 9.44 16.10 -18.89
CA GLY A 321 10.32 15.04 -18.41
C GLY A 321 9.96 14.46 -17.03
N GLU A 322 9.03 15.08 -16.31
CA GLU A 322 8.56 14.58 -15.02
C GLU A 322 7.66 13.34 -15.20
N GLN A 323 7.68 12.45 -14.22
CA GLN A 323 6.82 11.26 -14.20
C GLN A 323 5.42 11.64 -13.69
N ILE A 324 4.41 11.01 -14.28
CA ILE A 324 3.02 11.09 -13.86
C ILE A 324 2.79 9.98 -12.83
N TYR A 325 2.52 10.37 -11.59
CA TYR A 325 2.32 9.46 -10.46
C TYR A 325 0.86 9.40 -10.08
N ILE A 326 0.41 8.19 -9.77
CA ILE A 326 -0.88 7.91 -9.14
C ILE A 326 -0.65 7.42 -7.71
N SER A 327 -1.69 7.30 -6.90
CA SER A 327 -1.61 6.61 -5.62
C SER A 327 -2.66 5.50 -5.60
N TYR A 328 -2.26 4.35 -5.07
CA TYR A 328 -3.10 3.16 -4.86
C TYR A 328 -3.64 3.12 -3.43
N THR A 329 -3.10 3.96 -2.54
CA THR A 329 -3.44 4.03 -1.12
C THR A 329 -4.15 5.35 -0.79
N ARG A 330 -4.72 6.00 -1.82
CA ARG A 330 -5.53 7.20 -1.66
C ARG A 330 -6.60 6.89 -0.63
N CYS A 331 -6.76 7.75 0.37
CA CYS A 331 -7.69 7.55 1.49
C CYS A 331 -7.13 6.76 2.68
N ASN A 332 -5.82 6.77 2.90
CA ASN A 332 -5.23 6.46 4.19
C ASN A 332 -5.04 7.72 5.06
N ARG A 333 -4.71 7.55 6.35
CA ARG A 333 -4.45 8.65 7.28
C ARG A 333 -3.30 9.56 6.86
N CYS A 334 -2.37 9.01 6.09
CA CYS A 334 -1.25 9.75 5.51
C CYS A 334 -1.66 10.65 4.33
N TRP A 335 -2.95 10.69 3.98
CA TRP A 335 -3.41 11.50 2.88
C TRP A 335 -3.38 12.99 3.24
N HIS A 336 -2.47 13.71 2.60
CA HIS A 336 -2.13 15.10 2.90
C HIS A 336 -2.98 16.12 2.12
N ASP A 337 -3.70 15.69 1.09
CA ASP A 337 -4.42 16.63 0.22
C ASP A 337 -5.83 16.94 0.74
N GLU A 338 -5.94 18.07 1.46
CA GLU A 338 -7.20 18.59 1.98
C GLU A 338 -8.24 18.87 0.88
N LYS A 339 -7.80 19.21 -0.35
CA LYS A 339 -8.68 19.51 -1.50
C LYS A 339 -9.45 18.27 -1.95
N TYR A 340 -8.91 17.08 -1.70
CA TYR A 340 -9.46 15.82 -2.16
C TYR A 340 -9.74 14.83 -1.02
N GLN A 341 -10.13 15.35 0.16
CA GLN A 341 -10.56 14.54 1.32
C GLN A 341 -11.80 13.68 1.06
N ASP A 342 -12.63 14.05 0.07
CA ASP A 342 -13.81 13.27 -0.34
C ASP A 342 -13.38 12.00 -1.07
N CYS A 343 -12.94 11.06 -0.26
CA CYS A 343 -12.36 9.82 -0.66
C CYS A 343 -13.45 8.84 -1.07
N THR A 344 -13.75 8.85 -2.38
CA THR A 344 -14.78 8.00 -2.98
C THR A 344 -14.24 6.68 -3.53
N THR A 345 -12.93 6.46 -3.41
CA THR A 345 -12.19 5.29 -3.90
C THR A 345 -11.97 4.31 -2.76
N TRP A 346 -11.97 3.00 -3.04
CA TRP A 346 -11.75 1.95 -2.04
C TRP A 346 -10.26 1.63 -1.86
N SER A 347 -9.41 2.60 -2.21
CA SER A 347 -7.96 2.51 -2.34
C SER A 347 -7.27 2.61 -0.97
N HIS A 348 -7.68 1.83 0.03
CA HIS A 348 -7.16 1.92 1.40
C HIS A 348 -6.03 0.94 1.71
N TYR A 349 -5.24 0.53 0.70
CA TYR A 349 -4.17 -0.44 0.91
C TYR A 349 -3.13 0.08 1.91
N SER A 350 -2.75 -0.76 2.86
CA SER A 350 -1.58 -0.56 3.71
C SER A 350 -0.29 -0.85 2.94
N SER A 351 0.86 -0.42 3.45
CA SER A 351 2.17 -0.75 2.88
C SER A 351 2.41 -2.26 2.78
N SER A 352 1.84 -3.05 3.69
CA SER A 352 1.84 -4.50 3.60
C SER A 352 0.97 -5.05 2.48
N ASP A 353 -0.22 -4.49 2.26
CA ASP A 353 -1.08 -4.88 1.13
C ASP A 353 -0.42 -4.51 -0.19
N MET A 354 0.26 -3.36 -0.23
CA MET A 354 1.03 -2.92 -1.39
C MET A 354 2.13 -3.93 -1.76
N PHE A 355 2.83 -4.45 -0.75
CA PHE A 355 3.84 -5.48 -0.93
C PHE A 355 3.27 -6.80 -1.43
N ASP A 356 2.12 -7.23 -0.90
CA ASP A 356 1.49 -8.48 -1.31
C ASP A 356 0.90 -8.42 -2.72
N ILE A 357 0.08 -7.40 -2.98
CA ILE A 357 -0.74 -7.27 -4.19
C ILE A 357 0.08 -6.76 -5.37
N PHE A 358 1.02 -5.85 -5.14
CA PHE A 358 1.79 -5.20 -6.20
C PHE A 358 3.27 -5.60 -6.21
N GLY A 359 3.74 -6.32 -5.18
CA GLY A 359 5.10 -6.86 -5.14
C GLY A 359 6.18 -5.82 -4.85
N PHE A 360 5.83 -4.66 -4.30
CA PHE A 360 6.79 -3.61 -3.93
C PHE A 360 6.51 -2.97 -2.58
N VAL A 361 7.54 -2.42 -1.95
CA VAL A 361 7.42 -1.61 -0.74
C VAL A 361 7.39 -0.15 -1.14
N GLU A 362 6.29 0.54 -0.84
CA GLU A 362 6.10 1.93 -1.20
C GLU A 362 7.08 2.87 -0.47
N ASP A 363 7.35 4.02 -1.09
CA ASP A 363 8.09 5.11 -0.45
C ASP A 363 7.20 5.82 0.58
N PHE A 364 7.78 6.65 1.44
CA PHE A 364 7.00 7.43 2.42
C PHE A 364 6.04 8.43 1.73
N PRO A 365 4.88 8.71 2.36
CA PRO A 365 4.38 8.10 3.58
C PRO A 365 3.84 6.67 3.41
N GLN A 366 3.94 5.91 4.49
CA GLN A 366 3.54 4.51 4.60
C GLN A 366 2.43 4.35 5.63
N THR A 367 1.47 3.45 5.38
CA THR A 367 0.43 3.09 6.36
C THR A 367 0.61 1.65 6.78
N TRP A 368 0.63 1.38 8.07
CA TRP A 368 0.78 0.03 8.61
C TRP A 368 -0.42 -0.33 9.48
N ALA A 369 -0.87 -1.58 9.35
CA ALA A 369 -1.89 -2.17 10.20
C ALA A 369 -1.37 -3.51 10.71
N PHE A 370 -1.26 -3.65 12.02
CA PHE A 370 -0.87 -4.88 12.69
C PHE A 370 -2.07 -5.39 13.48
N GLU A 371 -2.51 -6.60 13.15
CA GLU A 371 -3.51 -7.29 13.95
C GLU A 371 -2.79 -8.15 14.98
N ILE A 372 -3.05 -7.86 16.25
CA ILE A 372 -2.37 -8.47 17.38
C ILE A 372 -3.38 -9.36 18.09
N ASP A 373 -3.16 -10.67 17.96
CA ASP A 373 -3.88 -11.65 18.76
C ASP A 373 -3.30 -11.62 20.18
N THR A 374 -4.08 -11.10 21.13
CA THR A 374 -3.71 -11.09 22.53
C THR A 374 -4.17 -12.41 23.16
N ASP A 375 -3.26 -13.14 23.80
CA ASP A 375 -3.57 -14.40 24.51
C ASP A 375 -4.66 -14.26 25.61
N ASP A 376 -5.08 -13.04 25.95
CA ASP A 376 -6.21 -12.81 26.85
C ASP A 376 -7.54 -12.91 26.08
N PRO A 377 -8.36 -13.95 26.30
CA PRO A 377 -9.65 -14.11 25.63
C PRO A 377 -10.66 -13.02 26.00
N ASN A 378 -10.36 -12.15 26.98
CA ASN A 378 -11.18 -11.00 27.34
C ASN A 378 -10.68 -9.68 26.74
N ASP A 379 -9.46 -9.63 26.21
CA ASP A 379 -9.00 -8.46 25.46
C ASP A 379 -9.55 -8.58 24.03
N GLU A 380 -10.24 -7.53 23.59
CA GLU A 380 -10.59 -7.36 22.18
C GLU A 380 -9.28 -7.29 21.39
N TRP A 381 -9.24 -7.93 20.22
CA TRP A 381 -8.11 -7.91 19.29
C TRP A 381 -7.51 -6.50 19.22
N ASP A 382 -6.23 -6.36 19.55
CA ASP A 382 -5.56 -5.06 19.47
C ASP A 382 -5.15 -4.82 18.01
N GLU A 383 -5.61 -3.72 17.43
CA GLU A 383 -5.26 -3.32 16.07
C GLU A 383 -4.35 -2.09 16.15
N VAL A 384 -3.07 -2.28 15.83
CA VAL A 384 -2.12 -1.19 15.77
C VAL A 384 -2.08 -0.65 14.34
N VAL A 385 -2.85 0.41 14.10
CA VAL A 385 -2.84 1.15 12.83
C VAL A 385 -2.08 2.45 13.01
N PHE A 386 -1.16 2.76 12.10
CA PHE A 386 -0.50 4.07 12.08
C PHE A 386 0.01 4.47 10.70
N CYS A 387 0.11 5.78 10.53
CA CYS A 387 0.83 6.42 9.46
C CYS A 387 2.29 6.66 9.85
N LEU A 388 3.21 6.43 8.92
CA LEU A 388 4.63 6.68 9.05
C LEU A 388 5.08 7.64 7.93
N GLU A 389 5.57 8.81 8.34
CA GLU A 389 5.98 9.90 7.47
C GLU A 389 7.45 10.26 7.69
N HIS A 390 8.11 10.78 6.67
CA HIS A 390 9.44 11.37 6.81
C HIS A 390 9.30 12.89 6.90
N ASP A 391 9.62 13.46 8.06
CA ASP A 391 9.66 14.90 8.24
C ASP A 391 10.91 15.45 7.54
N GLU A 392 10.72 16.20 6.45
CA GLU A 392 11.82 16.70 5.65
C GLU A 392 12.69 17.73 6.38
N ASP A 393 12.10 18.48 7.31
CA ASP A 393 12.77 19.56 8.03
C ASP A 393 13.73 19.01 9.11
N SER A 394 13.27 18.07 9.92
CA SER A 394 14.12 17.42 10.93
C SER A 394 14.92 16.24 10.38
N GLY A 395 14.48 15.68 9.24
CA GLY A 395 14.96 14.41 8.72
C GLY A 395 14.57 13.23 9.61
N THR A 396 13.56 13.36 10.48
CA THR A 396 13.11 12.29 11.39
C THR A 396 11.84 11.60 10.88
N LEU A 397 11.46 10.48 11.48
CA LEU A 397 10.20 9.80 11.18
C LEU A 397 9.10 10.26 12.12
N LEU A 398 7.97 10.64 11.55
CA LEU A 398 6.74 11.01 12.26
C LEU A 398 5.78 9.82 12.23
N VAL A 399 5.24 9.46 13.41
CA VAL A 399 4.21 8.43 13.54
C VAL A 399 2.91 9.07 14.00
N THR A 400 1.84 8.77 13.30
CA THR A 400 0.48 9.16 13.70
C THR A 400 -0.40 7.91 13.82
N PHE A 401 -0.80 7.58 15.05
CA PHE A 401 -1.65 6.43 15.34
C PHE A 401 -3.11 6.64 14.90
N GLY A 402 -3.74 5.54 14.50
CA GLY A 402 -5.12 5.44 14.06
C GLY A 402 -5.27 5.45 12.54
N ASP A 403 -6.52 5.26 12.11
CA ASP A 403 -6.95 5.33 10.73
C ASP A 403 -7.49 6.74 10.36
N ASN A 404 -8.15 6.85 9.20
CA ASN A 404 -8.75 8.10 8.73
C ASN A 404 -10.00 8.56 9.49
N TYR A 405 -10.65 7.65 10.22
CA TYR A 405 -11.91 7.90 10.92
C TYR A 405 -11.72 8.11 12.43
N SER A 406 -10.49 7.93 12.89
CA SER A 406 -10.08 8.09 14.28
C SER A 406 -10.11 9.55 14.72
N GLU A 407 -11.16 9.95 15.42
CA GLU A 407 -11.31 11.31 15.97
C GLU A 407 -10.21 11.67 16.99
N ASN A 408 -9.73 10.67 17.73
CA ASN A 408 -8.75 10.85 18.80
C ASN A 408 -7.55 9.89 18.64
N PRO A 409 -6.41 10.34 18.07
CA PRO A 409 -5.23 9.50 17.89
C PRO A 409 -4.65 8.93 19.20
N SER A 410 -4.96 9.50 20.37
CA SER A 410 -4.49 8.97 21.65
C SER A 410 -5.17 7.65 22.05
N GLU A 411 -6.35 7.37 21.50
CA GLU A 411 -7.06 6.09 21.71
C GLU A 411 -6.46 4.95 20.88
N TRP A 412 -5.66 5.28 19.87
CA TRP A 412 -5.01 4.33 18.96
C TRP A 412 -3.54 4.09 19.30
N ILE A 413 -3.05 4.68 20.41
CA ILE A 413 -1.73 4.33 20.93
C ILE A 413 -1.80 2.85 21.36
N PRO A 414 -0.87 1.99 20.92
CA PRO A 414 -0.89 0.58 21.24
C PRO A 414 -1.03 0.33 22.74
N THR A 415 -1.80 -0.70 23.09
CA THR A 415 -1.92 -1.15 24.48
C THR A 415 -0.57 -1.68 25.00
N ASP A 416 -0.48 -1.98 26.30
CA ASP A 416 0.72 -2.60 26.85
C ASP A 416 1.01 -3.97 26.18
N GLY A 417 -0.04 -4.74 25.86
CA GLY A 417 0.07 -6.00 25.13
C GLY A 417 0.51 -5.78 23.68
N GLY A 418 -0.07 -4.80 22.99
CA GLY A 418 0.36 -4.40 21.65
C GLY A 418 1.83 -3.97 21.60
N LEU A 419 2.30 -3.19 22.57
CA LEU A 419 3.71 -2.82 22.68
C LEU A 419 4.62 -4.01 22.97
N GLU A 420 4.21 -4.92 23.85
CA GLU A 420 4.97 -6.14 24.13
C GLU A 420 5.12 -7.00 22.86
N PHE A 421 4.05 -7.15 22.09
CA PHE A 421 4.07 -7.83 20.80
C PHE A 421 5.07 -7.16 19.83
N LEU A 422 4.96 -5.85 19.62
CA LEU A 422 5.86 -5.10 18.72
C LEU A 422 7.32 -5.25 19.14
N HIS A 423 7.61 -5.14 20.43
CA HIS A 423 8.95 -5.35 20.97
C HIS A 423 9.49 -6.77 20.73
N SER A 424 8.65 -7.79 20.93
CA SER A 424 9.01 -9.19 20.69
C SER A 424 9.32 -9.42 19.21
N GLN A 425 8.45 -8.92 18.32
CA GLN A 425 8.62 -9.05 16.87
C GLN A 425 9.86 -8.31 16.36
N LEU A 426 10.17 -7.12 16.90
CA LEU A 426 11.40 -6.40 16.56
C LEU A 426 12.66 -7.21 16.91
N ALA A 427 12.70 -7.80 18.12
CA ALA A 427 13.82 -8.62 18.55
C ALA A 427 13.96 -9.88 17.68
N ARG A 428 12.84 -10.53 17.33
CA ARG A 428 12.80 -11.70 16.45
C ARG A 428 13.29 -11.38 15.03
N LEU A 429 12.81 -10.30 14.42
CA LEU A 429 13.23 -9.87 13.08
C LEU A 429 14.73 -9.51 13.01
N ASN A 430 15.26 -8.87 14.05
CA ASN A 430 16.71 -8.60 14.17
C ASN A 430 17.52 -9.90 14.27
N GLN A 431 17.02 -10.91 14.98
CA GLN A 431 17.66 -12.21 15.05
C GLN A 431 17.57 -12.95 13.70
N PHE A 432 16.41 -12.92 13.07
CA PHE A 432 16.18 -13.50 11.74
C PHE A 432 17.16 -12.94 10.70
N GLU A 433 17.37 -11.61 10.71
CA GLU A 433 18.34 -10.98 9.81
C GLU A 433 19.74 -11.57 9.95
N LYS A 434 20.23 -11.71 11.19
CA LYS A 434 21.56 -12.27 11.49
C LYS A 434 21.70 -13.72 11.04
N ASP A 435 20.61 -14.49 11.13
CA ASP A 435 20.62 -15.90 10.81
C ASP A 435 20.55 -16.16 9.29
N PHE A 436 19.86 -15.29 8.54
CA PHE A 436 19.52 -15.58 7.14
C PHE A 436 20.06 -14.57 6.10
N LYS A 437 20.33 -13.31 6.43
CA LYS A 437 20.68 -12.26 5.43
C LYS A 437 21.96 -12.54 4.67
N ASP A 438 22.91 -13.22 5.29
CA ASP A 438 24.18 -13.61 4.67
C ASP A 438 24.24 -15.09 4.25
N ASP A 439 23.10 -15.81 4.24
CA ASP A 439 23.06 -17.21 3.78
C ASP A 439 23.22 -17.29 2.25
N LYS A 440 24.46 -17.52 1.82
CA LYS A 440 24.82 -17.68 0.40
C LYS A 440 24.07 -18.81 -0.29
N LYS A 441 23.78 -19.92 0.40
CA LYS A 441 23.09 -21.04 -0.22
C LYS A 441 21.63 -20.67 -0.50
N LEU A 442 21.00 -19.95 0.42
CA LEU A 442 19.64 -19.50 0.26
C LEU A 442 19.54 -18.40 -0.81
N MET A 443 20.46 -17.44 -0.79
CA MET A 443 20.59 -16.38 -1.79
C MET A 443 20.79 -16.94 -3.22
N GLU A 444 21.61 -17.98 -3.39
CA GLU A 444 21.80 -18.64 -4.69
C GLU A 444 20.56 -19.44 -5.14
N ALA A 445 19.72 -19.86 -4.19
CA ALA A 445 18.58 -20.73 -4.44
C ALA A 445 17.26 -19.97 -4.71
N ILE A 446 17.21 -18.68 -4.40
CA ILE A 446 16.04 -17.81 -4.55
C ILE A 446 16.29 -16.85 -5.72
N PRO A 447 15.30 -16.60 -6.61
CA PRO A 447 15.43 -15.57 -7.63
C PRO A 447 15.83 -14.22 -7.03
N LYS A 448 16.76 -13.53 -7.69
CA LYS A 448 17.36 -12.28 -7.16
C LYS A 448 16.31 -11.25 -6.72
N TYR A 449 15.25 -11.09 -7.51
CA TYR A 449 14.16 -10.16 -7.19
C TYR A 449 13.44 -10.55 -5.88
N GLU A 450 13.03 -11.80 -5.72
CA GLU A 450 12.37 -12.29 -4.50
C GLU A 450 13.25 -12.09 -3.26
N TRP A 451 14.55 -12.34 -3.39
CA TRP A 451 15.53 -12.12 -2.32
C TRP A 451 15.65 -10.64 -1.95
N GLU A 452 15.90 -9.76 -2.93
CA GLU A 452 16.03 -8.31 -2.71
C GLU A 452 14.74 -7.72 -2.12
N MET A 453 13.58 -8.14 -2.63
CA MET A 453 12.29 -7.66 -2.15
C MET A 453 11.94 -8.17 -0.75
N SER A 454 12.30 -9.41 -0.40
CA SER A 454 12.14 -9.93 0.96
C SER A 454 12.89 -9.06 1.97
N TRP A 455 14.14 -8.71 1.67
CA TRP A 455 14.96 -7.88 2.57
C TRP A 455 14.55 -6.41 2.56
N ARG A 456 14.07 -5.87 1.43
CA ARG A 456 13.49 -4.52 1.40
C ARG A 456 12.24 -4.44 2.29
N TYR A 457 11.40 -5.47 2.28
CA TYR A 457 10.22 -5.53 3.14
C TYR A 457 10.59 -5.75 4.62
N HIS A 458 11.59 -6.60 4.91
CA HIS A 458 12.16 -6.74 6.25
C HIS A 458 12.61 -5.40 6.84
N GLU A 459 13.39 -4.62 6.08
CA GLU A 459 13.89 -3.31 6.51
C GLU A 459 12.75 -2.34 6.79
N ALA A 460 11.73 -2.31 5.92
CA ALA A 460 10.55 -1.47 6.12
C ALA A 460 9.74 -1.88 7.37
N LEU A 461 9.53 -3.17 7.60
CA LEU A 461 8.89 -3.69 8.81
C LEU A 461 9.68 -3.31 10.08
N MET A 462 11.00 -3.53 10.08
CA MET A 462 11.88 -3.17 11.19
C MET A 462 11.80 -1.67 11.50
N THR A 463 11.79 -0.84 10.45
CA THR A 463 11.66 0.62 10.56
C THR A 463 10.31 1.01 11.17
N ALA A 464 9.21 0.46 10.63
CA ALA A 464 7.87 0.78 11.07
C ALA A 464 7.60 0.37 12.52
N ILE A 465 7.98 -0.85 12.89
CA ILE A 465 7.85 -1.35 14.26
C ILE A 465 8.70 -0.51 15.22
N SER A 466 9.95 -0.18 14.85
CA SER A 466 10.83 0.66 15.67
C SER A 466 10.25 2.05 15.89
N ALA A 467 9.74 2.68 14.83
CA ALA A 467 9.12 4.00 14.89
C ALA A 467 7.87 3.99 15.78
N ALA A 468 6.99 2.99 15.63
CA ALA A 468 5.79 2.85 16.45
C ALA A 468 6.12 2.69 17.95
N ILE A 469 7.10 1.85 18.28
CA ILE A 469 7.57 1.66 19.67
C ILE A 469 8.03 2.99 20.28
N VAL A 470 8.90 3.73 19.56
CA VAL A 470 9.45 5.00 20.06
C VAL A 470 8.35 6.05 20.19
N ALA A 471 7.45 6.14 19.22
CA ALA A 471 6.34 7.10 19.25
C ALA A 471 5.37 6.82 20.40
N ALA A 472 5.06 5.55 20.69
CA ALA A 472 4.20 5.18 21.80
C ALA A 472 4.83 5.46 23.18
N ASP A 473 6.16 5.31 23.32
CA ASP A 473 6.90 5.66 24.54
C ASP A 473 6.87 7.17 24.81
N ILE A 474 7.02 7.99 23.75
CA ILE A 474 6.94 9.45 23.83
C ILE A 474 5.51 9.93 24.11
N GLY A 475 4.53 9.33 23.44
CA GLY A 475 3.11 9.69 23.52
C GLY A 475 2.42 9.21 24.80
N ALA A 476 3.00 8.25 25.52
CA ALA A 476 2.47 7.81 26.80
C ALA A 476 2.38 9.02 27.75
N PRO A 477 1.19 9.33 28.31
CA PRO A 477 1.07 10.42 29.26
C PRO A 477 2.04 10.13 30.39
N GLN A 478 3.09 10.94 30.50
CA GLN A 478 4.05 10.79 31.59
C GLN A 478 3.22 10.83 32.87
N ALA A 479 3.28 9.75 33.65
CA ALA A 479 2.60 9.66 34.92
C ALA A 479 3.04 10.87 35.75
N THR A 480 2.26 11.94 35.68
CA THR A 480 2.50 13.13 36.48
C THR A 480 2.40 12.61 37.89
N GLU A 481 3.52 12.65 38.62
CA GLU A 481 3.53 12.19 40.00
C GLU A 481 2.31 12.81 40.67
N PRO A 482 1.47 12.00 41.35
CA PRO A 482 0.21 12.48 41.88
C PRO A 482 0.53 13.75 42.66
N VAL A 483 0.08 14.89 42.13
CA VAL A 483 0.17 16.16 42.83
C VAL A 483 -0.52 15.86 44.14
N LYS A 484 0.24 15.84 45.24
CA LYS A 484 -0.27 15.51 46.58
C LYS A 484 -1.50 16.37 46.80
N GLN A 485 -2.68 15.79 46.58
CA GLN A 485 -3.93 16.47 46.86
C GLN A 485 -3.91 16.67 48.37
N GLU A 486 -3.76 17.92 48.80
CA GLU A 486 -4.03 18.30 50.17
C GLU A 486 -5.44 17.82 50.48
N GLN A 487 -5.53 16.90 51.45
CA GLN A 487 -6.78 16.23 51.79
C GLN A 487 -7.87 17.26 52.08
N PRO A 488 -8.99 17.27 51.35
CA PRO A 488 -10.15 18.02 51.77
C PRO A 488 -10.65 17.41 53.08
N VAL A 489 -10.84 18.29 54.07
CA VAL A 489 -11.40 18.01 55.39
C VAL A 489 -12.75 17.30 55.21
N LYS A 490 -12.86 16.09 55.78
CA LYS A 490 -14.10 15.32 55.86
C LYS A 490 -15.10 16.05 56.76
N ASP A 491 -16.22 16.49 56.19
CA ASP A 491 -17.46 16.65 56.94
C ASP A 491 -18.41 15.52 56.56
N SER A 492 -18.97 14.92 57.62
CA SER A 492 -19.83 13.74 57.67
C SER A 492 -21.30 14.08 57.49
N ALA A 493 -22.00 13.32 56.64
CA ALA A 493 -23.42 12.97 56.72
C ALA A 493 -23.60 11.78 55.76
N ASP A 494 -23.82 10.55 56.22
CA ASP A 494 -25.11 10.01 56.70
C ASP A 494 -26.24 10.34 55.72
N ASP A 495 -26.62 9.37 54.88
CA ASP A 495 -28.00 8.90 54.81
C ASP A 495 -28.07 7.57 54.05
N ASP A 496 -28.74 6.63 54.72
CA ASP A 496 -29.08 5.26 54.36
C ASP A 496 -30.24 5.21 53.33
N ASP A 497 -30.67 3.98 53.02
CA ASP A 497 -31.93 3.55 52.39
C ASP A 497 -31.91 3.41 50.85
N GLU A 498 -32.54 2.42 50.21
CA GLU A 498 -33.20 1.14 50.52
C GLU A 498 -33.33 0.44 49.14
N GLU A 499 -33.01 -0.85 49.03
CA GLU A 499 -33.94 -1.96 48.69
C GLU A 499 -34.60 -1.99 47.28
N ASP A 500 -34.41 -3.15 46.65
CA ASP A 500 -35.34 -3.97 45.84
C ASP A 500 -36.28 -3.36 44.78
N SER A 501 -36.16 -3.91 43.56
CA SER A 501 -37.28 -4.41 42.73
C SER A 501 -36.72 -4.98 41.41
N SER A 502 -36.77 -6.30 41.18
CA SER A 502 -37.79 -7.01 40.38
C SER A 502 -37.84 -6.53 38.92
N ASP A 503 -37.36 -7.33 37.97
CA ASP A 503 -38.16 -8.32 37.22
C ASP A 503 -38.59 -7.74 35.87
N ASP A 504 -38.54 -8.63 34.88
CA ASP A 504 -39.42 -8.70 33.71
C ASP A 504 -39.12 -7.82 32.48
N ASP A 505 -38.85 -8.57 31.40
CA ASP A 505 -39.60 -8.57 30.16
C ASP A 505 -39.14 -7.72 28.95
N ASP A 506 -39.23 -8.43 27.81
CA ASP A 506 -39.53 -7.94 26.46
C ASP A 506 -38.41 -7.20 25.69
N GLU A 507 -38.21 -7.36 24.39
CA GLU A 507 -38.91 -8.09 23.33
C GLU A 507 -37.96 -8.09 22.11
N ASP A 508 -38.17 -9.06 21.23
CA ASP A 508 -37.60 -9.15 19.90
C ASP A 508 -37.80 -7.86 19.08
N ASP A 509 -36.73 -7.21 18.62
CA ASP A 509 -36.77 -6.22 17.52
C ASP A 509 -35.37 -6.04 16.88
N GLU A 510 -34.88 -7.05 16.15
CA GLU A 510 -33.82 -6.83 15.17
C GLU A 510 -34.42 -6.46 13.81
N ASP A 511 -34.70 -5.16 13.72
CA ASP A 511 -35.17 -4.47 12.55
C ASP A 511 -34.03 -4.26 11.53
N ASN A 512 -34.37 -4.43 10.26
CA ASN A 512 -33.51 -4.25 9.09
C ASN A 512 -32.90 -2.83 9.03
N LEU A 513 -31.67 -2.66 9.52
CA LEU A 513 -30.88 -1.46 9.26
C LEU A 513 -30.15 -1.58 7.91
N VAL A 514 -30.87 -1.27 6.84
CA VAL A 514 -30.24 -0.88 5.57
C VAL A 514 -29.67 0.53 5.76
N PRO A 515 -28.36 0.77 5.60
CA PRO A 515 -27.79 2.10 5.73
C PRO A 515 -28.37 3.03 4.66
N ARG A 516 -29.03 4.11 5.09
CA ARG A 516 -29.41 5.20 4.20
C ARG A 516 -28.14 5.91 3.74
N LEU A 517 -27.68 5.58 2.53
CA LEU A 517 -26.70 6.39 1.80
C LEU A 517 -27.29 7.79 1.58
N SER A 518 -26.66 8.79 2.19
CA SER A 518 -26.97 10.20 1.95
C SER A 518 -26.78 10.56 0.47
N PRO A 519 -27.67 11.38 -0.13
CA PRO A 519 -27.53 11.81 -1.51
C PRO A 519 -26.41 12.86 -1.61
N GLY A 520 -25.17 12.41 -1.76
CA GLY A 520 -24.02 13.24 -2.14
C GLY A 520 -24.12 13.67 -3.60
N SER A 521 -23.90 14.96 -3.84
CA SER A 521 -23.97 15.69 -5.10
C SER A 521 -23.38 14.97 -6.32
N ASP A 522 -24.20 14.83 -7.36
CA ASP A 522 -23.89 14.24 -8.67
C ASP A 522 -23.10 15.18 -9.62
N GLU A 523 -22.46 16.22 -9.08
CA GLU A 523 -21.60 17.12 -9.86
C GLU A 523 -20.14 16.93 -9.48
N LEU A 524 -19.45 16.10 -10.27
CA LEU A 524 -18.10 16.31 -10.81
C LEU A 524 -17.82 15.27 -11.91
#